data_AF-A0A2D5B8R4-F1
#
_entry.id   AF-A0A2D5B8R4-F1
#
_cell.length_a   1.000
_cell.length_b   1.000
_cell.length_c   1.000
_cell.angle_alpha   90.00
_cell.angle_beta   90.00
_cell.angle_gamma   90.00
#
_symmetry.space_group_name_H-M   'P 1'
#
loop_
_entity.id
_entity.type
_entity.pdbx_description
1 polymer ?
#
loop_
_entity_poly.entity_id
_entity_poly.type
_entity_poly.pdbx_seq_one_letter_code
_entity_poly.pdbx_strand_id
1 'polypeptide(L)'
;MNRRITDHINGTLVTACVMGTTIVFSSQTIGSGGCNGGGSSIEIHVETPCCGSVYDARDSDVLIRSVVWDDGSEFDQFIYASDVTEVEYEGSNNRIRVITAHESDVGDPGVFNIQDEDGDGSNISSEDRDSFADRILNAWNHDNINAYIHNRSRDRFSCIVEYEETIRDNSPLQDDIGELIVFEVSGNSWVKIEAIDEDGSVMGNAVTIGNYQHVYPDRIYTRKYSNTGTPLCSSFEVFAVGLDLSELGVSEARRFRFSSAEQANGNGNLKPSIRVVGVRTSTVPTAAMVFD
;
A
#
# COMPACT_ATOMS: atom_id res chain seq x y z
N MET A 1 44.00 24.27 53.82
CA MET A 1 45.32 23.88 53.27
C MET A 1 45.10 23.30 51.88
N ASN A 2 45.76 23.88 50.89
CA ASN A 2 45.68 23.56 49.47
C ASN A 2 46.12 22.13 49.15
N ARG A 3 45.43 21.47 48.20
CA ARG A 3 46.10 20.82 47.07
C ARG A 3 45.17 20.66 45.86
N ARG A 4 45.63 21.27 44.76
CA ARG A 4 45.19 21.09 43.36
C ARG A 4 45.64 19.73 42.82
N ILE A 5 44.82 19.16 41.94
CA ILE A 5 45.17 18.43 40.69
C ILE A 5 43.97 18.72 39.76
N THR A 6 43.97 19.69 38.84
CA THR A 6 44.61 19.82 37.52
C THR A 6 44.28 18.69 36.54
N ASP A 7 43.28 19.00 35.71
CA ASP A 7 43.11 18.76 34.26
C ASP A 7 43.34 17.37 33.63
N HIS A 8 42.29 16.88 32.96
CA HIS A 8 42.37 16.62 31.52
C HIS A 8 41.03 16.89 30.82
N ILE A 9 41.07 17.88 29.93
CA ILE A 9 40.07 18.17 28.90
C ILE A 9 40.31 17.19 27.75
N ASN A 10 39.24 16.56 27.27
CA ASN A 10 38.97 16.13 25.89
C ASN A 10 37.44 15.80 25.89
N GLY A 11 36.54 16.57 25.29
CA GLY A 11 36.64 17.26 24.02
C GLY A 11 36.27 16.31 22.88
N THR A 12 35.02 15.85 22.84
CA THR A 12 34.48 15.17 21.66
C THR A 12 33.19 15.85 21.25
N LEU A 13 33.31 16.70 20.22
CA LEU A 13 32.23 17.12 19.36
C LEU A 13 31.55 15.86 18.79
N VAL A 14 30.25 15.70 19.04
CA VAL A 14 29.42 14.80 18.25
C VAL A 14 29.14 15.53 16.94
N THR A 15 30.04 15.35 15.97
CA THR A 15 29.76 15.65 14.57
C THR A 15 28.83 14.54 14.08
N ALA A 16 27.54 14.86 13.92
CA ALA A 16 26.63 14.03 13.15
C ALA A 16 27.11 14.04 11.69
N CYS A 17 27.84 13.01 11.31
CA CYS A 17 28.18 12.73 9.92
C CYS A 17 27.05 11.86 9.37
N VAL A 18 26.03 12.49 8.77
CA VAL A 18 25.06 11.78 7.94
C VAL A 18 25.77 11.46 6.64
N MET A 19 26.42 10.29 6.58
CA MET A 19 26.82 9.71 5.30
C MET A 19 25.62 8.97 4.74
N GLY A 20 24.89 9.64 3.86
CA GLY A 20 23.98 8.96 2.93
C GLY A 20 24.82 8.00 2.10
N THR A 21 24.61 6.70 2.30
CA THR A 21 25.24 5.67 1.48
C THR A 21 24.22 5.29 0.44
N THR A 22 24.30 5.88 -0.76
CA THR A 22 23.59 5.32 -1.92
C THR A 22 24.35 4.07 -2.32
N ILE A 23 23.88 2.91 -1.84
CA ILE A 23 24.37 1.63 -2.35
C ILE A 23 23.59 1.35 -3.64
N VAL A 24 24.18 1.76 -4.76
CA VAL A 24 23.73 1.31 -6.09
C VAL A 24 24.16 -0.15 -6.22
N PHE A 25 23.23 -1.08 -6.03
CA PHE A 25 23.41 -2.46 -6.47
C PHE A 25 23.00 -2.54 -7.94
N SER A 26 23.96 -2.41 -8.84
CA SER A 26 23.77 -2.86 -10.22
C SER A 26 23.73 -4.39 -10.23
N SER A 27 22.58 -4.99 -10.54
CA SER A 27 22.46 -6.42 -10.80
C SER A 27 23.00 -6.77 -12.21
N GLN A 28 24.32 -6.72 -12.40
CA GLN A 28 24.91 -7.33 -13.59
C GLN A 28 25.31 -8.78 -13.32
N THR A 29 24.47 -9.73 -13.76
CA THR A 29 24.89 -10.72 -14.78
C THR A 29 23.76 -11.63 -15.27
N ILE A 30 23.36 -11.40 -16.53
CA ILE A 30 23.19 -12.34 -17.64
C ILE A 30 22.82 -13.79 -17.26
N GLY A 31 21.53 -14.09 -17.36
CA GLY A 31 20.98 -15.43 -17.58
C GLY A 31 20.13 -15.43 -18.85
N SER A 32 20.77 -15.69 -20.01
CA SER A 32 20.06 -16.11 -21.22
C SER A 32 19.49 -17.51 -20.98
N GLY A 33 18.16 -17.63 -20.94
CA GLY A 33 17.46 -18.88 -20.77
C GLY A 33 15.97 -18.71 -20.99
N GLY A 34 15.56 -18.64 -22.26
CA GLY A 34 14.15 -18.54 -22.64
C GLY A 34 13.36 -19.78 -22.22
N CYS A 35 12.25 -19.56 -21.53
CA CYS A 35 11.04 -20.37 -21.62
C CYS A 35 9.84 -19.42 -21.57
N ASN A 36 9.05 -19.46 -22.64
CA ASN A 36 7.93 -18.57 -22.95
C ASN A 36 6.85 -18.52 -21.85
N GLY A 37 6.44 -17.29 -21.53
CA GLY A 37 5.26 -16.93 -20.74
C GLY A 37 5.36 -15.47 -20.34
N GLY A 38 5.18 -14.55 -21.31
CA GLY A 38 5.32 -13.11 -21.11
C GLY A 38 4.28 -12.57 -20.15
N GLY A 39 4.70 -12.31 -18.92
CA GLY A 39 4.04 -11.38 -18.02
C GLY A 39 4.87 -10.10 -17.99
N SER A 40 4.18 -8.99 -17.79
CA SER A 40 4.82 -7.75 -17.37
C SER A 40 5.60 -7.98 -16.07
N SER A 41 6.77 -7.37 -15.92
CA SER A 41 7.65 -7.34 -14.77
C SER A 41 7.72 -5.91 -14.23
N ILE A 42 7.24 -5.74 -13.00
CA ILE A 42 7.29 -4.50 -12.23
C ILE A 42 8.29 -4.76 -11.11
N GLU A 43 9.34 -3.95 -11.06
CA GLU A 43 10.29 -3.95 -9.95
C GLU A 43 9.87 -2.89 -8.93
N ILE A 44 9.73 -3.28 -7.66
CA ILE A 44 9.37 -2.35 -6.58
C ILE A 44 10.59 -2.15 -5.70
N HIS A 45 11.15 -0.95 -5.75
CA HIS A 45 12.25 -0.56 -4.90
C HIS A 45 11.71 -0.10 -3.54
N VAL A 46 12.22 -0.74 -2.49
CA VAL A 46 11.85 -0.44 -1.11
C VAL A 46 13.07 -0.11 -0.26
N GLU A 47 12.85 0.62 0.82
CA GLU A 47 13.86 0.91 1.84
C GLU A 47 13.42 0.41 3.22
N THR A 48 14.38 -0.11 3.98
CA THR A 48 14.23 -0.41 5.41
C THR A 48 15.11 0.53 6.24
N PRO A 49 14.56 1.61 6.84
CA PRO A 49 15.36 2.69 7.43
C PRO A 49 16.37 2.25 8.51
N CYS A 50 16.05 1.21 9.29
CA CYS A 50 16.86 0.78 10.42
C CYS A 50 17.91 -0.29 10.07
N CYS A 51 17.79 -0.95 8.92
CA CYS A 51 18.57 -2.15 8.58
C CYS A 51 19.17 -2.08 7.19
N GLY A 52 20.41 -2.56 7.04
CA GLY A 52 21.09 -2.62 5.74
C GLY A 52 20.62 -3.76 4.83
N SER A 53 19.58 -4.51 5.21
CA SER A 53 19.05 -5.64 4.43
C SER A 53 17.52 -5.64 4.41
N VAL A 54 16.95 -5.83 3.22
CA VAL A 54 15.51 -6.05 3.01
C VAL A 54 14.98 -7.34 3.68
N TYR A 55 15.86 -8.24 4.15
CA TYR A 55 15.43 -9.41 4.93
C TYR A 55 15.16 -9.07 6.40
N ASP A 56 15.67 -7.93 6.89
CA ASP A 56 15.42 -7.40 8.22
C ASP A 56 14.15 -6.52 8.26
N ALA A 57 13.54 -6.24 7.10
CA ALA A 57 12.19 -5.70 6.88
C ALA A 57 11.07 -6.40 7.67
N ARG A 58 11.39 -7.58 8.22
CA ARG A 58 10.48 -8.39 9.04
C ARG A 58 10.09 -7.71 10.35
N ASP A 59 10.91 -6.80 10.85
CA ASP A 59 10.77 -6.23 12.19
C ASP A 59 10.75 -4.69 12.14
N SER A 60 10.61 -4.10 10.95
CA SER A 60 10.64 -2.65 10.76
C SER A 60 9.86 -2.22 9.51
N ASP A 61 9.98 -0.93 9.18
CA ASP A 61 9.31 -0.28 8.09
C ASP A 61 9.84 -0.72 6.74
N VAL A 62 8.91 -0.88 5.81
CA VAL A 62 9.23 -1.14 4.40
C VAL A 62 8.63 -0.01 3.60
N LEU A 63 9.44 1.00 3.31
CA LEU A 63 9.00 2.21 2.63
C LEU A 63 9.11 2.01 1.13
N ILE A 64 8.04 2.28 0.38
CA ILE A 64 8.13 2.34 -1.07
C ILE A 64 8.99 3.54 -1.51
N ARG A 65 9.88 3.33 -2.47
CA ARG A 65 10.78 4.37 -3.00
C ARG A 65 10.54 4.66 -4.47
N SER A 66 10.55 3.63 -5.29
CA SER A 66 10.26 3.77 -6.71
C SER A 66 9.71 2.47 -7.28
N VAL A 67 9.11 2.59 -8.46
CA VAL A 67 8.61 1.48 -9.25
C VAL A 67 9.25 1.56 -10.62
N VAL A 68 9.80 0.45 -11.10
CA VAL A 68 10.34 0.32 -12.45
C VAL A 68 9.45 -0.63 -13.25
N TRP A 69 9.00 -0.19 -14.42
CA TRP A 69 8.15 -0.97 -15.33
C TRP A 69 8.99 -1.70 -16.39
N ASP A 70 8.34 -2.56 -17.17
CA ASP A 70 9.00 -3.37 -18.20
C ASP A 70 9.73 -2.58 -19.28
N ASP A 71 9.24 -1.38 -19.56
CA ASP A 71 9.85 -0.47 -20.52
C ASP A 71 11.11 0.22 -19.97
N GLY A 72 11.44 -0.03 -18.70
CA GLY A 72 12.56 0.56 -17.97
C GLY A 72 12.27 1.95 -17.41
N SER A 73 11.03 2.45 -17.50
CA SER A 73 10.63 3.69 -16.86
C SER A 73 10.60 3.53 -15.34
N GLU A 74 11.15 4.51 -14.63
CA GLU A 74 11.18 4.54 -13.16
C GLU A 74 10.34 5.73 -12.66
N PHE A 75 9.44 5.46 -11.72
CA PHE A 75 8.60 6.47 -11.07
C PHE A 75 8.78 6.43 -9.55
N ASP A 76 9.07 7.58 -8.97
CA ASP A 76 9.28 7.80 -7.53
C ASP A 76 8.24 8.77 -6.93
N GLN A 77 7.23 9.17 -7.72
CA GLN A 77 6.15 10.05 -7.30
C GLN A 77 4.85 9.27 -7.20
N PHE A 78 4.31 9.23 -5.98
CA PHE A 78 3.06 8.54 -5.66
C PHE A 78 1.94 9.53 -5.37
N ILE A 79 0.72 9.11 -5.68
CA ILE A 79 -0.52 9.80 -5.41
C ILE A 79 -1.21 9.06 -4.29
N TYR A 80 -1.35 9.70 -3.14
CA TYR A 80 -1.93 9.10 -1.95
C TYR A 80 -3.43 9.35 -1.85
N ALA A 81 -4.08 8.56 -0.99
CA ALA A 81 -5.48 8.77 -0.65
C ALA A 81 -5.65 10.09 0.11
N SER A 82 -6.62 10.90 -0.31
CA SER A 82 -7.04 12.12 0.38
C SER A 82 -8.28 11.92 1.25
N ASP A 83 -9.13 10.96 0.88
CA ASP A 83 -10.36 10.68 1.63
C ASP A 83 -10.78 9.21 1.47
N VAL A 84 -11.46 8.68 2.49
CA VAL A 84 -12.06 7.34 2.47
C VAL A 84 -13.48 7.45 2.99
N THR A 85 -14.44 6.96 2.23
CA THR A 85 -15.87 7.08 2.55
C THR A 85 -16.62 5.79 2.23
N GLU A 86 -17.91 5.76 2.60
CA GLU A 86 -18.83 4.66 2.30
C GLU A 86 -18.28 3.28 2.68
N VAL A 87 -17.69 3.19 3.89
CA VAL A 87 -17.22 1.91 4.40
C VAL A 87 -18.42 1.02 4.71
N GLU A 88 -18.54 -0.07 3.96
CA GLU A 88 -19.56 -1.10 4.17
C GLU A 88 -18.92 -2.41 4.59
N TYR A 89 -19.56 -3.08 5.55
CA TYR A 89 -19.15 -4.40 5.97
C TYR A 89 -20.33 -5.26 6.39
N GLU A 90 -20.33 -6.52 5.96
CA GLU A 90 -21.21 -7.57 6.46
C GLU A 90 -20.39 -8.48 7.39
N GLY A 91 -20.94 -8.94 8.52
CA GLY A 91 -20.27 -9.95 9.35
C GLY A 91 -19.72 -9.45 10.69
N SER A 92 -18.84 -10.25 11.32
CA SER A 92 -18.31 -9.92 12.65
C SER A 92 -17.21 -8.86 12.58
N ASN A 93 -17.39 -7.76 13.31
CA ASN A 93 -16.52 -6.57 13.29
C ASN A 93 -15.04 -6.86 13.56
N ASN A 94 -14.75 -7.84 14.40
CA ASN A 94 -13.38 -8.27 14.72
C ASN A 94 -12.63 -8.97 13.56
N ARG A 95 -13.23 -9.02 12.36
CA ARG A 95 -12.62 -9.62 11.17
C ARG A 95 -12.17 -8.60 10.15
N ILE A 96 -12.64 -7.34 10.21
CA ILE A 96 -12.04 -6.24 9.46
C ILE A 96 -11.19 -5.43 10.38
N ARG A 97 -9.98 -5.10 9.89
CA ARG A 97 -9.05 -4.28 10.62
C ARG A 97 -8.11 -3.54 9.71
N VAL A 98 -7.64 -2.40 10.20
CA VAL A 98 -6.46 -1.72 9.71
C VAL A 98 -5.26 -2.24 10.49
N ILE A 99 -4.20 -2.57 9.77
CA ILE A 99 -2.90 -2.92 10.34
C ILE A 99 -1.96 -1.80 9.94
N THR A 100 -1.35 -1.17 10.92
CA THR A 100 -0.08 -0.44 10.81
C THR A 100 0.92 -1.21 11.65
N ALA A 101 2.10 -1.52 11.11
CA ALA A 101 3.04 -2.42 11.76
C ALA A 101 3.28 -2.00 13.23
N HIS A 102 3.13 -2.91 14.18
CA HIS A 102 3.17 -2.52 15.61
C HIS A 102 4.57 -2.04 16.05
N GLU A 103 5.60 -2.48 15.32
CA GLU A 103 6.99 -2.07 15.49
C GLU A 103 7.41 -1.05 14.43
N SER A 104 6.43 -0.40 13.79
CA SER A 104 6.67 0.68 12.82
C SER A 104 7.36 1.83 13.54
N ASP A 105 8.45 2.34 12.97
CA ASP A 105 9.12 3.55 13.47
C ASP A 105 8.50 4.82 12.87
N VAL A 106 7.66 4.67 11.84
CA VAL A 106 6.86 5.72 11.20
C VAL A 106 5.36 5.47 11.43
N GLY A 107 4.59 6.52 11.73
CA GLY A 107 3.13 6.46 11.90
C GLY A 107 2.65 5.88 13.23
N ASP A 108 1.33 5.81 13.41
CA ASP A 108 0.73 5.24 14.62
C ASP A 108 0.68 3.71 14.51
N PRO A 109 1.47 2.95 15.31
CA PRO A 109 1.48 1.50 15.25
C PRO A 109 0.18 0.91 15.85
N GLY A 110 -0.41 -0.08 15.20
CA GLY A 110 -1.57 -0.74 15.77
C GLY A 110 -2.34 -1.69 14.88
N VAL A 111 -3.21 -2.46 15.54
CA VAL A 111 -4.24 -3.25 14.88
C VAL A 111 -5.58 -2.72 15.37
N PHE A 112 -6.31 -2.10 14.46
CA PHE A 112 -7.57 -1.43 14.76
C PHE A 112 -8.69 -2.19 14.07
N ASN A 113 -9.59 -2.79 14.85
CA ASN A 113 -10.80 -3.37 14.28
C ASN A 113 -11.85 -2.27 14.14
N ILE A 114 -12.89 -2.51 13.33
CA ILE A 114 -14.10 -1.69 13.46
C ILE A 114 -14.73 -1.98 14.83
N GLN A 115 -14.99 -0.93 15.60
CA GLN A 115 -15.49 -0.99 16.97
C GLN A 115 -16.68 -0.02 17.10
N ASP A 116 -17.40 -0.15 18.22
CA ASP A 116 -18.36 0.85 18.72
C ASP A 116 -17.53 2.03 19.26
N GLU A 117 -17.04 2.86 18.34
CA GLU A 117 -16.16 4.01 18.57
C GLU A 117 -16.95 5.17 19.19
N ASP A 118 -18.26 5.28 18.89
CA ASP A 118 -19.15 6.25 19.50
C ASP A 118 -19.68 5.84 20.90
N GLY A 119 -19.60 4.56 21.25
CA GLY A 119 -19.91 4.01 22.56
C GLY A 119 -21.42 3.85 22.84
N ASP A 120 -22.25 3.78 21.80
CA ASP A 120 -23.70 3.64 21.92
C ASP A 120 -24.15 2.22 22.28
N GLY A 121 -23.26 1.24 22.13
CA GLY A 121 -23.42 -0.15 22.58
C GLY A 121 -24.49 -0.94 21.85
N SER A 122 -25.06 -0.43 20.76
CA SER A 122 -26.28 -0.95 20.17
C SER A 122 -26.04 -1.69 18.86
N ASN A 123 -25.16 -1.19 17.98
CA ASN A 123 -24.62 -1.80 16.74
C ASN A 123 -23.47 -0.91 16.20
N ILE A 124 -22.82 -1.32 15.11
CA ILE A 124 -21.89 -0.41 14.39
C ILE A 124 -22.70 0.65 13.65
N SER A 125 -22.58 1.90 14.10
CA SER A 125 -23.23 3.09 13.55
C SER A 125 -22.57 3.56 12.25
N SER A 126 -23.09 4.64 11.67
CA SER A 126 -22.42 5.37 10.58
C SER A 126 -21.14 6.03 11.09
N GLU A 127 -21.18 6.60 12.28
CA GLU A 127 -20.11 7.33 12.93
C GLU A 127 -18.90 6.42 13.25
N ASP A 128 -19.17 5.17 13.62
CA ASP A 128 -18.15 4.13 13.77
C ASP A 128 -17.43 3.81 12.46
N ARG A 129 -18.17 3.80 11.34
CA ARG A 129 -17.64 3.52 10.02
C ARG A 129 -16.82 4.68 9.50
N ASP A 130 -17.24 5.91 9.77
CA ASP A 130 -16.48 7.12 9.45
C ASP A 130 -15.17 7.14 10.24
N SER A 131 -15.22 6.83 11.54
CA SER A 131 -14.02 6.69 12.37
C SER A 131 -13.09 5.58 11.87
N PHE A 132 -13.66 4.48 11.37
CA PHE A 132 -12.88 3.42 10.74
C PHE A 132 -12.31 3.84 9.38
N ALA A 133 -13.03 4.66 8.61
CA ALA A 133 -12.57 5.21 7.34
C ALA A 133 -11.34 6.11 7.54
N ASP A 134 -11.34 6.95 8.59
CA ASP A 134 -10.17 7.75 8.97
C ASP A 134 -8.94 6.86 9.26
N ARG A 135 -9.14 5.71 9.91
CA ARG A 135 -8.05 4.75 10.15
C ARG A 135 -7.54 4.12 8.84
N ILE A 136 -8.43 3.82 7.90
CA ILE A 136 -8.04 3.34 6.57
C ILE A 136 -7.21 4.40 5.84
N LEU A 137 -7.71 5.64 5.82
CA LEU A 137 -7.05 6.79 5.21
C LEU A 137 -5.64 6.95 5.75
N ASN A 138 -5.49 6.97 7.08
CA ASN A 138 -4.19 7.06 7.75
C ASN A 138 -3.24 5.92 7.35
N ALA A 139 -3.73 4.70 7.16
CA ALA A 139 -2.89 3.58 6.72
C ALA A 139 -2.50 3.66 5.24
N TRP A 140 -3.37 4.17 4.37
CA TRP A 140 -3.08 4.29 2.93
C TRP A 140 -2.19 5.49 2.61
N ASN A 141 -2.28 6.56 3.40
CA ASN A 141 -1.43 7.74 3.35
C ASN A 141 -0.12 7.58 4.16
N HIS A 142 0.42 6.37 4.21
CA HIS A 142 1.62 6.06 4.99
C HIS A 142 2.66 5.37 4.12
N ASP A 143 3.90 5.86 4.01
CA ASP A 143 4.90 5.28 3.08
C ASP A 143 5.24 3.81 3.33
N ASN A 144 5.05 3.32 4.56
CA ASN A 144 5.24 1.90 4.91
C ASN A 144 4.18 0.99 4.27
N ILE A 145 4.60 0.10 3.36
CA ILE A 145 3.71 -0.88 2.70
C ILE A 145 3.09 -1.88 3.69
N ASN A 146 3.64 -1.98 4.90
CA ASN A 146 3.10 -2.82 5.97
C ASN A 146 1.86 -2.17 6.64
N ALA A 147 1.44 -0.99 6.17
CA ALA A 147 0.16 -0.39 6.49
C ALA A 147 -0.90 -0.83 5.47
N TYR A 148 -1.95 -1.56 5.89
CA TYR A 148 -2.95 -2.12 4.98
C TYR A 148 -4.28 -2.47 5.66
N ILE A 149 -5.34 -2.60 4.87
CA ILE A 149 -6.63 -3.13 5.33
C ILE A 149 -6.57 -4.66 5.24
N HIS A 150 -7.05 -5.34 6.26
CA HIS A 150 -7.08 -6.80 6.30
C HIS A 150 -8.48 -7.33 6.64
N ASN A 151 -9.22 -7.76 5.62
CA ASN A 151 -10.48 -8.47 5.81
C ASN A 151 -10.23 -9.96 5.97
N ARG A 152 -10.65 -10.51 7.11
CA ARG A 152 -10.50 -11.91 7.49
C ARG A 152 -11.79 -12.70 7.42
N SER A 153 -12.90 -12.03 7.12
CA SER A 153 -14.16 -12.69 6.85
C SER A 153 -14.30 -13.02 5.37
N ARG A 154 -15.27 -13.88 5.05
CA ARG A 154 -15.74 -14.11 3.67
C ARG A 154 -16.81 -13.10 3.27
N ASP A 155 -17.23 -12.30 4.24
CA ASP A 155 -18.34 -11.40 4.09
C ASP A 155 -17.92 -10.15 3.29
N ARG A 156 -18.93 -9.46 2.77
CA ARG A 156 -18.74 -8.29 1.89
C ARG A 156 -18.04 -7.17 2.66
N PHE A 157 -17.04 -6.58 2.02
CA PHE A 157 -16.40 -5.33 2.40
C PHE A 157 -16.43 -4.39 1.19
N SER A 158 -16.64 -3.10 1.42
CA SER A 158 -16.51 -2.06 0.41
C SER A 158 -16.05 -0.76 1.04
N CYS A 159 -15.29 0.04 0.30
CA CYS A 159 -15.05 1.45 0.60
C CYS A 159 -14.81 2.22 -0.70
N ILE A 160 -15.04 3.53 -0.65
CA ILE A 160 -14.62 4.46 -1.70
C ILE A 160 -13.36 5.17 -1.21
N VAL A 161 -12.38 5.30 -2.09
CA VAL A 161 -11.16 6.07 -1.83
C VAL A 161 -11.04 7.15 -2.89
N GLU A 162 -10.89 8.39 -2.44
CA GLU A 162 -10.54 9.54 -3.27
C GLU A 162 -9.04 9.82 -3.14
N TYR A 163 -8.38 10.10 -4.25
CA TYR A 163 -6.96 10.43 -4.31
C TYR A 163 -6.72 11.95 -4.33
N GLU A 164 -5.56 12.38 -3.84
CA GLU A 164 -5.16 13.79 -3.75
C GLU A 164 -5.24 14.53 -5.09
N GLU A 165 -5.05 13.81 -6.19
CA GLU A 165 -5.21 14.33 -7.55
C GLU A 165 -5.83 13.28 -8.48
N THR A 166 -6.28 13.73 -9.65
CA THR A 166 -6.74 12.85 -10.72
C THR A 166 -5.56 12.04 -11.26
N ILE A 167 -5.66 10.72 -11.13
CA ILE A 167 -4.73 9.77 -11.72
C ILE A 167 -5.03 9.71 -13.21
N ARG A 168 -3.98 9.81 -14.04
CA ARG A 168 -4.08 9.91 -15.49
C ARG A 168 -3.23 8.84 -16.13
N ASP A 169 -3.83 8.15 -17.09
CA ASP A 169 -3.16 7.24 -18.00
C ASP A 169 -2.12 8.03 -18.81
N ASN A 170 -0.85 7.62 -18.71
CA ASN A 170 0.24 8.32 -19.38
C ASN A 170 0.38 7.94 -20.85
N SER A 171 -0.21 6.82 -21.27
CA SER A 171 -0.12 6.30 -22.63
C SER A 171 -1.25 5.28 -22.88
N PRO A 172 -2.47 5.73 -23.25
CA PRO A 172 -3.66 4.88 -23.41
C PRO A 172 -3.59 3.81 -24.52
N LEU A 173 -2.42 3.67 -25.15
CA LEU A 173 -2.15 2.80 -26.29
C LEU A 173 -0.79 2.09 -26.19
N GLN A 174 0.02 2.31 -25.15
CA GLN A 174 1.24 1.54 -24.85
C GLN A 174 1.14 1.10 -23.38
N ASP A 175 0.68 -0.13 -23.21
CA ASP A 175 -0.23 -0.60 -22.13
C ASP A 175 0.52 -1.41 -21.05
N ASP A 176 1.80 -1.07 -20.82
CA ASP A 176 2.68 -1.83 -19.91
C ASP A 176 2.99 -1.06 -18.61
N ILE A 177 2.46 0.16 -18.44
CA ILE A 177 2.67 0.99 -17.24
C ILE A 177 1.35 1.09 -16.48
N GLY A 178 1.34 0.64 -15.23
CA GLY A 178 0.17 0.77 -14.36
C GLY A 178 0.14 2.07 -13.57
N GLU A 179 -0.99 2.76 -13.58
CA GLU A 179 -1.22 3.95 -12.76
C GLU A 179 -1.58 3.61 -11.30
N LEU A 180 -1.98 2.38 -11.01
CA LEU A 180 -2.29 1.93 -9.67
C LEU A 180 -1.39 0.75 -9.28
N ILE A 181 -0.79 0.80 -8.10
CA ILE A 181 -0.10 -0.35 -7.49
C ILE A 181 -0.96 -0.91 -6.37
N VAL A 182 -1.37 -2.17 -6.53
CA VAL A 182 -2.15 -2.92 -5.54
C VAL A 182 -1.22 -3.86 -4.78
N PHE A 183 -0.97 -3.57 -3.50
CA PHE A 183 -0.21 -4.45 -2.60
C PHE A 183 -1.13 -5.47 -1.95
N GLU A 184 -0.74 -6.74 -1.99
CA GLU A 184 -1.48 -7.89 -1.46
C GLU A 184 -0.62 -8.65 -0.45
N VAL A 185 -1.05 -8.67 0.81
CA VAL A 185 -0.21 -9.17 1.92
C VAL A 185 -0.59 -10.60 2.35
N SER A 186 -1.72 -11.16 1.88
CA SER A 186 -2.28 -12.40 2.44
C SER A 186 -2.29 -13.63 1.52
N GLY A 187 -1.73 -13.53 0.31
CA GLY A 187 -1.59 -14.59 -0.68
C GLY A 187 -2.91 -15.24 -1.10
N ASN A 188 -4.06 -14.61 -0.80
CA ASN A 188 -5.41 -15.11 -1.08
C ASN A 188 -6.45 -13.97 -1.08
N SER A 189 -6.02 -12.78 -1.47
CA SER A 189 -6.92 -11.64 -1.60
C SER A 189 -7.49 -11.57 -3.00
N TRP A 190 -8.76 -11.23 -3.08
CA TRP A 190 -9.41 -10.86 -4.32
C TRP A 190 -10.10 -9.53 -4.05
N VAL A 191 -9.69 -8.50 -4.77
CA VAL A 191 -10.28 -7.17 -4.69
C VAL A 191 -10.87 -6.81 -6.04
N LYS A 192 -12.11 -6.34 -6.02
CA LYS A 192 -12.74 -5.68 -7.15
C LYS A 192 -12.49 -4.18 -7.05
N ILE A 193 -12.02 -3.59 -8.13
CA ILE A 193 -11.72 -2.17 -8.28
C ILE A 193 -12.65 -1.61 -9.35
N GLU A 194 -13.30 -0.50 -9.06
CA GLU A 194 -14.15 0.23 -10.00
C GLU A 194 -13.73 1.71 -9.98
N ALA A 195 -13.46 2.30 -11.15
CA ALA A 195 -13.37 3.75 -11.26
C ALA A 195 -14.78 4.35 -11.16
N ILE A 196 -14.96 5.37 -10.33
CA ILE A 196 -16.25 6.02 -10.12
C ILE A 196 -16.14 7.55 -10.29
N ASP A 197 -17.24 8.17 -10.71
CA ASP A 197 -17.34 9.62 -10.87
C ASP A 197 -17.72 10.33 -9.55
N GLU A 198 -17.91 11.64 -9.63
CA GLU A 198 -18.28 12.47 -8.47
C GLU A 198 -19.67 12.12 -7.89
N ASP A 199 -20.56 11.57 -8.72
CA ASP A 199 -21.90 11.12 -8.34
C ASP A 199 -21.91 9.68 -7.80
N GLY A 200 -20.76 9.00 -7.77
CA GLY A 200 -20.60 7.62 -7.31
C GLY A 200 -20.95 6.55 -8.35
N SER A 201 -21.19 6.96 -9.60
CA SER A 201 -21.48 6.06 -10.72
C SER A 201 -20.20 5.47 -11.30
N VAL A 202 -20.26 4.22 -11.74
CA VAL A 202 -19.10 3.53 -12.34
C VAL A 202 -18.83 4.11 -13.73
N MET A 203 -17.61 4.60 -13.96
CA MET A 203 -17.20 5.28 -15.20
C MET A 203 -16.84 4.32 -16.33
N GLY A 204 -16.49 3.07 -16.01
CA GLY A 204 -16.00 2.08 -16.97
C GLY A 204 -16.31 0.65 -16.56
N ASN A 205 -15.32 -0.23 -16.68
CA ASN A 205 -15.43 -1.63 -16.28
C ASN A 205 -14.87 -1.85 -14.87
N ALA A 206 -15.35 -2.88 -14.20
CA ALA A 206 -14.75 -3.34 -12.96
C ALA A 206 -13.62 -4.32 -13.27
N VAL A 207 -12.47 -4.16 -12.60
CA VAL A 207 -11.35 -5.10 -12.66
C VAL A 207 -11.29 -5.87 -11.36
N THR A 208 -11.02 -7.18 -11.43
CA THR A 208 -10.81 -8.02 -10.25
C THR A 208 -9.36 -8.46 -10.21
N ILE A 209 -8.63 -7.94 -9.22
CA ILE A 209 -7.26 -8.33 -8.94
C ILE A 209 -7.29 -9.58 -8.06
N GLY A 210 -6.57 -10.63 -8.47
CA GLY A 210 -6.42 -11.87 -7.71
C GLY A 210 -5.05 -12.51 -7.90
N ASN A 211 -4.81 -13.59 -7.17
CA ASN A 211 -3.56 -14.39 -7.10
C ASN A 211 -2.96 -14.91 -8.44
N TYR A 212 -3.44 -14.51 -9.62
CA TYR A 212 -2.95 -15.00 -10.91
C TYR A 212 -2.44 -13.90 -11.85
N GLN A 213 -2.69 -12.62 -11.57
CA GLN A 213 -1.96 -11.51 -12.18
C GLN A 213 -0.71 -11.24 -11.33
N HIS A 214 0.16 -12.24 -11.23
CA HIS A 214 1.45 -12.06 -10.59
C HIS A 214 2.38 -11.42 -11.60
N VAL A 215 2.51 -10.11 -11.50
CA VAL A 215 3.71 -9.45 -11.97
C VAL A 215 4.74 -9.68 -10.87
N TYR A 216 5.92 -10.23 -11.18
CA TYR A 216 6.93 -10.59 -10.18
C TYR A 216 7.73 -9.34 -9.76
N PRO A 217 7.47 -8.68 -8.61
CA PRO A 217 8.51 -7.91 -7.98
C PRO A 217 9.53 -8.87 -7.36
N ASP A 218 10.71 -8.35 -7.07
CA ASP A 218 11.54 -8.95 -6.04
C ASP A 218 10.70 -9.22 -4.78
N ARG A 219 10.92 -10.38 -4.15
CA ARG A 219 10.12 -10.79 -3.00
C ARG A 219 10.31 -9.83 -1.83
N ILE A 220 9.30 -9.02 -1.56
CA ILE A 220 9.29 -8.16 -0.37
C ILE A 220 8.71 -8.94 0.80
N TYR A 221 9.50 -9.06 1.88
CA TYR A 221 9.11 -9.82 3.06
C TYR A 221 8.65 -8.91 4.19
N THR A 222 7.41 -9.11 4.66
CA THR A 222 6.81 -8.35 5.76
C THR A 222 6.37 -9.25 6.90
N ARG A 223 6.00 -8.62 8.02
CA ARG A 223 5.46 -9.29 9.21
C ARG A 223 3.94 -9.40 9.12
N LYS A 224 3.38 -10.52 9.59
CA LYS A 224 1.93 -10.67 9.76
C LYS A 224 1.56 -10.70 11.22
N TYR A 225 0.40 -10.13 11.51
CA TYR A 225 -0.13 -10.01 12.87
C TYR A 225 -1.33 -10.95 13.09
N SER A 226 -1.36 -11.55 14.27
CA SER A 226 -2.47 -12.38 14.77
C SER A 226 -3.73 -11.55 15.04
N ASN A 227 -4.83 -12.19 15.48
CA ASN A 227 -6.08 -11.51 15.85
C ASN A 227 -5.90 -10.43 16.91
N THR A 228 -4.96 -10.62 17.82
CA THR A 228 -4.73 -9.76 18.99
C THR A 228 -3.64 -8.71 18.74
N GLY A 229 -3.20 -8.56 17.48
CA GLY A 229 -2.07 -7.69 17.13
C GLY A 229 -0.69 -8.26 17.49
N THR A 230 -0.62 -9.48 18.04
CA THR A 230 0.67 -10.14 18.31
C THR A 230 1.32 -10.61 17.01
N PRO A 231 2.62 -10.38 16.78
CA PRO A 231 3.30 -10.84 15.57
C PRO A 231 3.31 -12.38 15.48
N LEU A 232 3.14 -12.90 14.26
CA LEU A 232 3.24 -14.32 13.98
C LEU A 232 4.68 -14.68 13.60
N CYS A 233 5.16 -15.83 14.08
CA CYS A 233 6.47 -16.36 13.72
C CYS A 233 6.48 -16.87 12.26
N SER A 234 6.55 -15.98 11.28
CA SER A 234 6.85 -16.27 9.86
C SER A 234 7.04 -14.95 9.10
N SER A 235 7.89 -14.96 8.07
CA SER A 235 7.88 -13.92 7.03
C SER A 235 6.76 -14.18 6.04
N PHE A 236 6.16 -13.12 5.51
CA PHE A 236 5.12 -13.19 4.47
C PHE A 236 5.59 -12.40 3.26
N GLU A 237 5.34 -12.94 2.08
CA GLU A 237 5.63 -12.29 0.80
C GLU A 237 4.49 -11.33 0.49
N VAL A 238 4.83 -10.09 0.17
CA VAL A 238 3.89 -9.11 -0.40
C VAL A 238 3.90 -9.29 -1.91
N PHE A 239 2.72 -9.46 -2.49
CA PHE A 239 2.52 -9.42 -3.92
C PHE A 239 2.11 -8.02 -4.32
N ALA A 240 2.54 -7.57 -5.49
CA ALA A 240 2.10 -6.30 -6.03
C ALA A 240 1.62 -6.49 -7.47
N VAL A 241 0.57 -5.76 -7.82
CA VAL A 241 0.00 -5.76 -9.16
C VAL A 241 -0.09 -4.32 -9.63
N GLY A 242 0.54 -4.03 -10.76
CA GLY A 242 0.29 -2.80 -11.50
C GLY A 242 -1.02 -2.95 -12.27
N LEU A 243 -1.90 -1.98 -12.11
CA LEU A 243 -3.16 -1.89 -12.82
C LEU A 243 -3.14 -0.62 -13.68
N ASP A 244 -3.24 -0.82 -14.99
CA ASP A 244 -3.43 0.25 -15.97
C ASP A 244 -4.88 0.75 -15.90
N LEU A 245 -5.09 2.07 -15.99
CA LEU A 245 -6.44 2.63 -16.06
C LEU A 245 -7.22 2.16 -17.29
N SER A 246 -6.52 1.83 -18.38
CA SER A 246 -7.10 1.28 -19.61
C SER A 246 -7.86 -0.03 -19.34
N GLU A 247 -7.42 -0.85 -18.37
CA GLU A 247 -8.10 -2.09 -17.95
C GLU A 247 -9.46 -1.78 -17.29
N LEU A 248 -9.57 -0.64 -16.60
CA LEU A 248 -10.83 -0.11 -16.07
C LEU A 248 -11.66 0.59 -17.14
N GLY A 249 -11.14 0.75 -18.37
CA GLY A 249 -11.82 1.42 -19.48
C GLY A 249 -11.91 2.93 -19.32
N VAL A 250 -11.01 3.53 -18.54
CA VAL A 250 -10.95 4.98 -18.30
C VAL A 250 -9.54 5.50 -18.59
N SER A 251 -9.42 6.76 -19.02
CA SER A 251 -8.12 7.42 -19.20
C SER A 251 -7.71 8.29 -18.00
N GLU A 252 -8.66 8.55 -17.11
CA GLU A 252 -8.44 9.31 -15.89
C GLU A 252 -9.51 8.94 -14.84
N ALA A 253 -9.11 8.89 -13.57
CA ALA A 253 -10.03 8.73 -12.45
C ALA A 253 -9.40 9.27 -11.18
N ARG A 254 -10.24 9.83 -10.29
CA ARG A 254 -9.82 10.32 -8.97
C ARG A 254 -10.41 9.50 -7.83
N ARG A 255 -11.55 8.87 -8.05
CA ARG A 255 -12.25 8.04 -7.06
C ARG A 255 -12.31 6.61 -7.53
N PHE A 256 -12.05 5.69 -6.61
CA PHE A 256 -12.14 4.26 -6.86
C PHE A 256 -12.93 3.59 -5.75
N ARG A 257 -13.85 2.70 -6.13
CA ARG A 257 -14.51 1.79 -5.19
C ARG A 257 -13.70 0.51 -5.12
N PHE A 258 -13.32 0.14 -3.90
CA PHE A 258 -12.67 -1.13 -3.58
C PHE A 258 -13.66 -2.01 -2.86
N SER A 259 -13.84 -3.23 -3.32
CA SER A 259 -14.75 -4.18 -2.68
C SER A 259 -14.22 -5.60 -2.70
N SER A 260 -14.70 -6.43 -1.78
CA SER A 260 -14.54 -7.88 -1.89
C SER A 260 -15.11 -8.31 -3.25
N ALA A 261 -14.31 -8.99 -4.07
CA ALA A 261 -14.79 -9.48 -5.36
C ALA A 261 -15.97 -10.46 -5.20
N GLU A 262 -16.89 -10.49 -6.17
CA GLU A 262 -17.94 -11.51 -6.18
C GLU A 262 -17.33 -12.88 -6.52
N GLN A 263 -17.82 -13.95 -5.87
CA GLN A 263 -17.32 -15.30 -6.09
C GLN A 263 -17.63 -15.77 -7.52
N ALA A 264 -16.64 -15.80 -8.41
CA ALA A 264 -16.81 -16.37 -9.75
C ALA A 264 -17.19 -17.87 -9.73
N ASN A 265 -16.79 -18.63 -8.69
CA ASN A 265 -17.08 -20.06 -8.55
C ASN A 265 -17.02 -20.56 -7.08
N GLY A 266 -17.99 -20.15 -6.26
CA GLY A 266 -18.57 -20.89 -5.13
C GLY A 266 -17.74 -21.47 -3.97
N ASN A 267 -16.40 -21.39 -3.92
CA ASN A 267 -15.60 -21.96 -2.82
C ASN A 267 -14.32 -21.19 -2.45
N GLY A 268 -14.12 -19.98 -3.01
CA GLY A 268 -12.98 -19.13 -2.70
C GLY A 268 -13.12 -18.41 -1.35
N ASN A 269 -12.07 -18.45 -0.53
CA ASN A 269 -11.99 -17.73 0.75
C ASN A 269 -11.54 -16.28 0.49
N LEU A 270 -12.43 -15.43 -0.01
CA LEU A 270 -12.09 -14.07 -0.43
C LEU A 270 -11.83 -13.19 0.79
N LYS A 271 -10.59 -12.72 0.93
CA LYS A 271 -10.10 -12.01 2.12
C LYS A 271 -9.22 -10.85 1.69
N PRO A 272 -9.80 -9.74 1.19
CA PRO A 272 -9.00 -8.63 0.69
C PRO A 272 -8.06 -8.13 1.78
N SER A 273 -6.76 -8.19 1.50
CA SER A 273 -5.68 -7.72 2.35
C SER A 273 -4.83 -6.78 1.55
N ILE A 274 -5.32 -5.55 1.42
CA ILE A 274 -4.88 -4.64 0.37
C ILE A 274 -4.47 -3.28 0.89
N ARG A 275 -3.55 -2.71 0.15
CA ARG A 275 -3.32 -1.27 0.07
C ARG A 275 -3.14 -0.92 -1.40
N VAL A 276 -3.68 0.21 -1.82
CA VAL A 276 -3.50 0.71 -3.19
C VAL A 276 -2.89 2.11 -3.14
N VAL A 277 -1.95 2.35 -4.03
CA VAL A 277 -1.27 3.64 -4.18
C VAL A 277 -1.30 4.03 -5.66
N GLY A 278 -1.60 5.29 -5.95
CA GLY A 278 -1.50 5.81 -7.31
C GLY A 278 -0.05 6.12 -7.68
N VAL A 279 0.32 5.92 -8.93
CA VAL A 279 1.62 6.30 -9.48
C VAL A 279 1.41 7.51 -10.38
N ARG A 280 2.20 8.57 -10.17
CA ARG A 280 2.17 9.73 -11.05
C ARG A 280 2.98 9.41 -12.30
N THR A 281 2.34 8.77 -13.27
CA THR A 281 2.95 8.36 -14.53
C THR A 281 2.88 9.48 -15.59
N SER A 282 1.89 10.38 -15.48
CA SER A 282 1.70 11.52 -16.37
C SER A 282 2.42 12.78 -15.89
N THR A 283 3.12 13.46 -16.80
CA THR A 283 3.74 14.77 -16.54
C THR A 283 2.79 15.95 -16.77
N VAL A 284 1.53 15.69 -17.17
CA VAL A 284 0.54 16.76 -17.38
C VAL A 284 0.22 17.37 -16.02
N PRO A 285 0.43 18.68 -15.80
CA PRO A 285 0.14 19.29 -14.52
C PRO A 285 -1.33 19.09 -14.15
N THR A 286 -1.58 18.61 -12.93
CA THR A 286 -2.88 18.76 -12.27
C THR A 286 -3.21 20.25 -12.33
N ALA A 287 -4.25 20.63 -13.07
CA ALA A 287 -4.57 22.05 -13.24
C ALA A 287 -4.80 22.67 -11.85
N ALA A 288 -3.80 23.41 -11.37
CA ALA A 288 -3.91 24.17 -10.15
C ALA A 288 -5.04 25.18 -10.33
N MET A 289 -5.97 25.19 -9.37
CA MET A 289 -7.06 26.16 -9.20
C MET A 289 -6.87 27.44 -10.03
N VAL A 290 -7.72 27.62 -11.05
CA VAL A 290 -7.99 28.94 -11.59
C VAL A 290 -8.80 29.66 -10.52
N PHE A 291 -8.13 30.49 -9.71
CA PHE A 291 -8.82 31.49 -8.92
C PHE A 291 -9.32 32.56 -9.90
N ASP A 292 -10.64 32.65 -10.04
CA ASP A 292 -11.32 33.83 -10.56
C ASP A 292 -11.59 34.82 -9.40
#